data_AF-A0A7K2X8J2-F1
#
_entry.id   AF-A0A7K2X8J2-F1
#
_cell.length_a   1.000
_cell.length_b   1.000
_cell.length_c   1.000
_cell.angle_alpha   90.00
_cell.angle_beta   90.00
_cell.angle_gamma   90.00
#
_symmetry.space_group_name_H-M   'P 1'
#
loop_
_entity.id
_entity.type
_entity.pdbx_description
1 polymer ?
#
loop_
_entity_poly.entity_id
_entity_poly.type
_entity_poly.pdbx_seq_one_letter_code
_entity_poly.pdbx_strand_id
1 'polypeptide(L)'
;MATTILSPEDTAAATAALGTLIRGHRLRIGLTQRELADLSTISVRAIRDLEKGKAQRPRTDTLRLIADALRLGPRARTALEEAGRRGHRGGGGARYLSLERSAPPVPLHPLIERRAEAAVVAEELRSGTERLITVVGLSGVGKTRLALEAAARLHDAGLPVLWHTAPGAVADCLPADDDPLAAPTADCAAFLHGEGPAD
;
A
#
# COMPACT_ATOMS: atom_id res chain seq x y z
N MET A 1 -15.67 12.70 8.15
CA MET A 1 -16.00 11.70 7.09
C MET A 1 -15.42 12.15 5.75
N ALA A 2 -14.14 11.88 5.48
CA ALA A 2 -13.47 12.35 4.28
C ALA A 2 -13.54 11.33 3.14
N THR A 3 -14.26 11.70 2.08
CA THR A 3 -14.30 10.97 0.80
C THR A 3 -12.99 11.21 0.05
N THR A 4 -12.04 10.29 0.14
CA THR A 4 -10.81 10.34 -0.67
C THR A 4 -11.16 10.08 -2.14
N ILE A 5 -11.03 11.13 -2.96
CA ILE A 5 -11.14 11.06 -4.41
C ILE A 5 -9.86 10.40 -4.92
N LEU A 6 -10.01 9.26 -5.59
CA LEU A 6 -8.93 8.48 -6.17
C LEU A 6 -8.59 9.00 -7.56
N SER A 7 -7.31 9.01 -7.89
CA SER A 7 -6.87 9.16 -9.28
C SER A 7 -7.46 8.02 -10.14
N PRO A 8 -7.99 8.32 -11.34
CA PRO A 8 -8.69 7.35 -12.18
C PRO A 8 -7.81 6.20 -12.67
N GLU A 9 -6.49 6.38 -12.67
CA GLU A 9 -5.50 5.45 -13.25
C GLU A 9 -5.30 4.18 -12.40
N ASP A 10 -5.20 4.31 -11.07
CA ASP A 10 -5.00 3.17 -10.16
C ASP A 10 -6.22 2.26 -10.07
N THR A 11 -7.40 2.86 -10.13
CA THR A 11 -8.66 2.10 -10.15
C THR A 11 -8.82 1.37 -11.48
N ALA A 12 -8.34 1.97 -12.59
CA ALA A 12 -8.34 1.32 -13.90
C ALA A 12 -7.42 0.07 -13.93
N ALA A 13 -6.23 0.12 -13.33
CA ALA A 13 -5.29 -1.02 -13.31
C ALA A 13 -5.84 -2.24 -12.54
N ALA A 14 -6.40 -2.02 -11.34
CA ALA A 14 -7.02 -3.10 -10.55
C ALA A 14 -8.28 -3.67 -11.22
N THR A 15 -9.09 -2.82 -11.86
CA THR A 15 -10.28 -3.26 -12.59
C THR A 15 -9.92 -3.98 -13.89
N ALA A 16 -8.81 -3.61 -14.54
CA ALA A 16 -8.26 -4.33 -15.68
C ALA A 16 -7.78 -5.73 -15.29
N ALA A 17 -7.16 -5.89 -14.10
CA ALA A 17 -6.79 -7.20 -13.57
C ALA A 17 -8.02 -8.08 -13.27
N LEU A 18 -9.07 -7.51 -12.68
CA LEU A 18 -10.36 -8.20 -12.44
C LEU A 18 -11.03 -8.63 -13.75
N GLY A 19 -11.13 -7.72 -14.73
CA GLY A 19 -11.72 -7.99 -16.03
C GLY A 19 -10.98 -9.08 -16.80
N THR A 20 -9.65 -9.11 -16.68
CA THR A 20 -8.80 -10.15 -17.29
C THR A 20 -9.05 -11.53 -16.69
N LEU A 21 -9.22 -11.63 -15.37
CA LEU A 21 -9.55 -12.90 -14.70
C LEU A 21 -10.90 -13.45 -15.14
N ILE A 22 -11.94 -12.61 -15.18
CA ILE A 22 -13.28 -13.00 -15.65
C ILE A 22 -13.20 -13.51 -17.09
N ARG A 23 -12.58 -12.72 -17.98
CA ARG A 23 -12.43 -13.08 -19.40
C ARG A 23 -11.64 -14.39 -19.57
N GLY A 24 -10.54 -14.55 -18.85
CA GLY A 24 -9.69 -15.75 -18.93
C GLY A 24 -10.45 -17.02 -18.50
N HIS A 25 -11.17 -16.96 -17.39
CA HIS A 25 -11.98 -18.10 -16.94
C HIS A 25 -13.13 -18.39 -17.89
N ARG A 26 -13.83 -17.36 -18.38
CA ARG A 26 -14.94 -17.51 -19.33
C ARG A 26 -14.50 -18.23 -20.60
N LEU A 27 -13.40 -17.78 -21.21
CA LEU A 27 -12.86 -18.37 -22.43
C LEU A 27 -12.41 -19.83 -22.22
N ARG A 28 -11.81 -20.14 -21.07
CA ARG A 28 -11.37 -21.50 -20.72
C ARG A 28 -12.51 -22.51 -20.65
N ILE A 29 -13.71 -22.08 -20.25
CA ILE A 29 -14.91 -22.94 -20.18
C ILE A 29 -15.84 -22.76 -21.40
N GLY A 30 -15.38 -22.03 -22.43
CA GLY A 30 -16.09 -21.90 -23.71
C GLY A 30 -17.32 -21.00 -23.69
N LEU A 31 -17.54 -20.20 -22.64
CA LEU A 31 -18.71 -19.33 -22.54
C LEU A 31 -18.54 -18.04 -23.35
N THR A 32 -19.62 -17.56 -23.95
CA THR A 32 -19.76 -16.20 -24.49
C THR A 32 -20.13 -15.21 -23.38
N GLN A 33 -19.96 -13.91 -23.64
CA GLN A 33 -20.42 -12.88 -22.68
C GLN A 33 -21.92 -12.96 -22.41
N ARG A 34 -22.71 -13.42 -23.39
CA ARG A 34 -24.17 -13.59 -23.27
C ARG A 34 -24.50 -14.77 -22.36
N GLU A 35 -23.88 -15.92 -22.59
CA GLU A 35 -24.11 -17.09 -21.76
C GLU A 35 -23.66 -16.86 -20.31
N LEU A 36 -22.54 -16.16 -20.09
CA LEU A 36 -22.13 -15.78 -18.73
C LEU A 36 -23.15 -14.84 -18.08
N ALA A 37 -23.67 -13.87 -18.83
CA ALA A 37 -24.71 -12.95 -18.36
C ALA A 37 -25.98 -13.70 -17.94
N ASP A 38 -26.45 -14.62 -18.78
CA ASP A 38 -27.65 -15.42 -18.52
C ASP A 38 -27.47 -16.32 -17.29
N LEU A 39 -26.30 -16.98 -17.16
CA LEU A 39 -25.98 -17.85 -16.01
C LEU A 39 -25.77 -17.09 -14.71
N SER A 40 -25.30 -15.84 -14.76
CA SER A 40 -25.03 -15.03 -13.58
C SER A 40 -26.14 -14.05 -13.23
N THR A 41 -27.24 -14.02 -14.01
CA THR A 41 -28.32 -13.01 -13.89
C THR A 41 -27.82 -11.56 -13.96
N ILE A 42 -26.74 -11.32 -14.69
CA ILE A 42 -26.12 -10.00 -14.88
C ILE A 42 -26.27 -9.60 -16.35
N SER A 43 -26.51 -8.32 -16.64
CA SER A 43 -26.65 -7.89 -18.03
C SER A 43 -25.36 -8.13 -18.85
N VAL A 44 -25.53 -8.47 -20.14
CA VAL A 44 -24.41 -8.60 -21.10
C VAL A 44 -23.54 -7.33 -21.13
N ARG A 45 -24.18 -6.16 -20.98
CA ARG A 45 -23.49 -4.87 -20.89
C ARG A 45 -22.61 -4.80 -19.64
N ALA A 46 -23.12 -5.17 -18.47
CA ALA A 46 -22.34 -5.17 -17.24
C ALA A 46 -21.17 -6.16 -17.29
N ILE A 47 -21.36 -7.37 -17.84
CA ILE A 47 -20.25 -8.32 -18.07
C ILE A 47 -19.20 -7.71 -19.00
N ARG A 48 -19.61 -7.08 -20.10
CA ARG A 48 -18.70 -6.40 -21.03
C ARG A 48 -17.93 -5.25 -20.37
N ASP A 49 -18.60 -4.46 -19.55
CA ASP A 49 -17.98 -3.32 -18.85
C ASP A 49 -17.01 -3.80 -17.76
N LEU A 50 -17.30 -4.93 -17.10
CA LEU A 50 -16.39 -5.59 -16.17
C LEU A 50 -15.15 -6.15 -16.88
N GLU A 51 -15.32 -6.88 -17.99
CA GLU A 51 -14.18 -7.43 -18.76
C GLU A 51 -13.29 -6.35 -19.37
N LYS A 52 -13.84 -5.16 -19.67
CA LYS A 52 -13.10 -4.00 -20.19
C LYS A 52 -12.52 -3.10 -19.09
N GLY A 53 -12.72 -3.42 -17.81
CA GLY A 53 -12.23 -2.60 -16.71
C GLY A 53 -13.00 -1.27 -16.52
N LYS A 54 -14.15 -1.09 -17.17
CA LYS A 54 -14.98 0.13 -17.06
C LYS A 54 -15.82 0.17 -15.79
N ALA A 55 -16.23 -1.00 -15.30
CA ALA A 55 -17.00 -1.11 -14.06
C ALA A 55 -16.03 -1.20 -12.86
N GLN A 56 -15.64 -0.04 -12.34
CA GLN A 56 -14.54 0.10 -11.38
C GLN A 56 -14.81 -0.41 -9.96
N ARG A 57 -16.08 -0.61 -9.59
CA ARG A 57 -16.49 -1.06 -8.24
C ARG A 57 -17.67 -2.04 -8.28
N PRO A 58 -17.49 -3.28 -8.76
CA PRO A 58 -18.53 -4.29 -8.70
C PRO A 58 -18.88 -4.63 -7.24
N ARG A 59 -20.17 -4.82 -6.98
CA ARG A 59 -20.64 -5.27 -5.66
C ARG A 59 -20.17 -6.71 -5.40
N THR A 60 -19.94 -7.04 -4.12
CA THR A 60 -19.52 -8.38 -3.70
C THR A 60 -20.50 -9.46 -4.17
N ASP A 61 -21.80 -9.18 -4.14
CA ASP A 61 -22.81 -10.14 -4.61
C ASP A 61 -22.73 -10.38 -6.13
N THR A 62 -22.42 -9.34 -6.92
CA THR A 62 -22.17 -9.47 -8.35
C THR A 62 -20.96 -10.38 -8.64
N LEU A 63 -19.89 -10.27 -7.85
CA LEU A 63 -18.71 -11.12 -7.99
C LEU A 63 -18.99 -12.57 -7.62
N ARG A 64 -19.83 -12.81 -6.61
CA ARG A 64 -20.28 -14.16 -6.22
C ARG A 64 -21.08 -14.82 -7.33
N LEU A 65 -22.06 -14.12 -7.89
CA LEU A 65 -22.87 -14.62 -9.02
C LEU A 65 -22.01 -14.96 -10.24
N ILE A 66 -21.00 -14.15 -10.54
CA ILE A 66 -20.04 -14.43 -11.62
C ILE A 66 -19.16 -15.65 -11.29
N ALA A 67 -18.67 -15.76 -10.06
CA ALA A 67 -17.85 -16.90 -9.63
C ALA A 67 -18.62 -18.23 -9.71
N ASP A 68 -19.89 -18.21 -9.31
CA ASP A 68 -20.77 -19.37 -9.34
C ASP A 68 -21.09 -19.75 -10.79
N ALA A 69 -21.42 -18.78 -11.66
CA ALA A 69 -21.65 -19.02 -13.09
C ALA A 69 -20.42 -19.56 -13.84
N LEU A 70 -19.22 -19.10 -13.46
CA LEU A 70 -17.94 -19.58 -13.99
C LEU A 70 -17.50 -20.92 -13.37
N ARG A 71 -18.27 -21.46 -12.42
CA ARG A 71 -17.95 -22.71 -11.68
C ARG A 71 -16.53 -22.70 -11.11
N LEU A 72 -16.14 -21.58 -10.50
CA LEU A 72 -14.77 -21.42 -9.97
C LEU A 72 -14.55 -22.31 -8.75
N GLY A 73 -13.43 -23.03 -8.75
CA GLY A 73 -12.93 -23.71 -7.54
C GLY A 73 -12.44 -22.70 -6.48
N PRO A 74 -12.22 -23.14 -5.23
CA PRO A 74 -11.94 -22.26 -4.09
C PRO A 74 -10.81 -21.26 -4.34
N ARG A 75 -9.69 -21.71 -4.92
CA ARG A 75 -8.52 -20.86 -5.23
C ARG A 75 -8.84 -19.75 -6.23
N ALA A 76 -9.57 -20.08 -7.30
CA ALA A 76 -9.95 -19.11 -8.34
C ALA A 76 -11.00 -18.11 -7.83
N ARG A 77 -11.90 -18.56 -6.93
CA ARG A 77 -12.87 -17.69 -6.24
C ARG A 77 -12.16 -16.67 -5.36
N THR A 78 -11.18 -17.10 -4.55
CA THR A 78 -10.38 -16.18 -3.72
C THR A 78 -9.65 -15.14 -4.56
N ALA A 79 -9.01 -15.54 -5.67
CA ALA A 79 -8.32 -14.62 -6.57
C ALA A 79 -9.27 -13.56 -7.19
N LEU A 80 -10.48 -13.98 -7.59
CA LEU A 80 -11.50 -13.08 -8.12
C LEU A 80 -12.01 -12.09 -7.07
N GLU A 81 -12.30 -12.58 -5.85
CA GLU A 81 -12.76 -11.74 -4.73
C GLU A 81 -11.66 -10.78 -4.26
N GLU A 82 -10.38 -11.17 -4.29
CA GLU A 82 -9.25 -10.28 -4.00
C GLU A 82 -9.05 -9.20 -5.06
N ALA A 83 -9.22 -9.53 -6.35
CA ALA A 83 -9.19 -8.53 -7.42
C ALA A 83 -10.36 -7.54 -7.29
N GLY A 84 -11.55 -8.04 -6.95
CA GLY A 84 -12.73 -7.22 -6.67
C GLY A 84 -12.55 -6.32 -5.44
N ARG A 85 -11.97 -6.85 -4.34
CA ARG A 85 -11.63 -6.06 -3.15
C ARG A 85 -10.58 -5.00 -3.44
N ARG A 86 -9.58 -5.28 -4.29
CA ARG A 86 -8.57 -4.29 -4.70
C ARG A 86 -9.19 -3.14 -5.52
N GLY A 87 -10.15 -3.43 -6.40
CA GLY A 87 -10.93 -2.40 -7.10
C GLY A 87 -11.89 -1.63 -6.17
N HIS A 88 -12.51 -2.32 -5.19
CA HIS A 88 -13.38 -1.68 -4.19
C HIS A 88 -12.60 -0.78 -3.22
N ARG A 89 -11.40 -1.23 -2.80
CA ARG A 89 -10.44 -0.51 -1.95
C ARG A 89 -9.52 0.42 -2.74
N GLY A 90 -9.94 0.91 -3.90
CA GLY A 90 -9.15 1.90 -4.64
C GLY A 90 -8.56 2.91 -3.64
N GLY A 91 -7.23 2.99 -3.59
CA GLY A 91 -6.44 3.78 -2.64
C GLY A 91 -5.52 3.00 -1.71
N GLY A 92 -5.89 1.81 -1.22
CA GLY A 92 -5.15 1.13 -0.15
C GLY A 92 -4.15 0.07 -0.60
N GLY A 93 -4.40 -0.62 -1.72
CA GLY A 93 -3.62 -1.81 -2.11
C GLY A 93 -2.22 -1.50 -2.64
N ALA A 94 -2.10 -0.48 -3.49
CA ALA A 94 -0.80 0.01 -3.94
C ALA A 94 -0.02 0.60 -2.76
N ARG A 95 -0.68 1.42 -1.92
CA ARG A 95 -0.11 1.94 -0.67
C ARG A 95 0.40 0.84 0.25
N TYR A 96 -0.34 -0.25 0.45
CA TYR A 96 0.10 -1.33 1.33
C TYR A 96 1.36 -2.03 0.80
N LEU A 97 1.43 -2.30 -0.50
CA LEU A 97 2.62 -2.88 -1.13
C LEU A 97 3.81 -1.90 -1.14
N SER A 98 3.55 -0.60 -1.29
CA SER A 98 4.57 0.45 -1.19
C SER A 98 5.07 0.60 0.24
N LEU A 99 4.17 0.56 1.23
CA LEU A 99 4.50 0.56 2.66
C LEU A 99 5.39 -0.63 2.98
N GLU A 100 4.98 -1.86 2.63
CA GLU A 100 5.76 -3.09 2.86
C GLU A 100 7.19 -3.06 2.28
N ARG A 101 7.45 -2.20 1.29
CA ARG A 101 8.77 -2.06 0.64
C ARG A 101 9.48 -0.75 0.97
N SER A 102 8.90 0.10 1.83
CA SER A 102 9.44 1.42 2.10
C SER A 102 10.78 1.32 2.83
N ALA A 103 11.83 1.74 2.14
CA ALA A 103 13.20 1.74 2.62
C ALA A 103 13.60 3.13 3.13
N PRO A 104 14.42 3.20 4.18
CA PRO A 104 14.89 4.49 4.70
C PRO A 104 15.89 5.16 3.74
N PRO A 105 16.06 6.49 3.86
CA PRO A 105 17.04 7.24 3.06
C PRO A 105 18.46 6.70 3.20
N VAL A 106 19.25 6.82 2.13
CA VAL A 106 20.65 6.40 2.13
C VAL A 106 21.50 7.47 2.85
N PRO A 107 22.26 7.11 3.89
CA PRO A 107 23.14 8.04 4.57
C PRO A 107 24.33 8.43 3.69
N LEU A 108 24.72 9.71 3.72
CA LEU A 108 25.86 10.23 2.94
C LEU A 108 27.23 9.91 3.58
N HIS A 109 27.26 9.58 4.86
CA HIS A 109 28.49 9.36 5.64
C HIS A 109 28.41 8.10 6.51
N PRO A 110 29.55 7.42 6.79
CA PRO A 110 29.58 6.26 7.67
C PRO A 110 29.28 6.63 9.13
N LEU A 111 28.65 5.72 9.88
CA LEU A 111 28.46 5.90 11.33
C LEU A 111 29.76 5.59 12.06
N ILE A 112 30.26 6.56 12.82
CA ILE A 112 31.45 6.41 13.67
C ILE A 112 31.00 6.11 15.10
N GLU A 113 31.51 5.01 15.68
CA GLU A 113 31.40 4.59 17.09
C GLU A 113 30.01 4.44 17.73
N ARG A 114 28.89 4.71 17.04
CA ARG A 114 27.53 4.67 17.65
C ARG A 114 26.65 3.47 17.28
N ARG A 115 27.29 2.36 16.91
CA ARG A 115 26.58 1.13 16.46
C ARG A 115 25.82 0.43 17.59
N ALA A 116 26.28 0.59 18.84
CA ALA A 116 25.64 0.01 20.01
C ALA A 116 24.34 0.74 20.35
N GLU A 117 24.35 2.08 20.35
CA GLU A 117 23.14 2.87 20.61
C GLU A 117 22.08 2.64 19.52
N ALA A 118 22.49 2.53 18.25
CA ALA A 118 21.57 2.20 17.17
C ALA A 118 20.91 0.82 17.38
N ALA A 119 21.63 -0.13 17.97
CA ALA A 119 21.11 -1.46 18.27
C ALA A 119 20.01 -1.39 19.35
N VAL A 120 20.26 -0.64 20.42
CA VAL A 120 19.30 -0.45 21.51
C VAL A 120 18.02 0.22 20.99
N VAL A 121 18.15 1.30 20.22
CA VAL A 121 17.00 2.00 19.64
C VAL A 121 16.17 1.07 18.75
N ALA A 122 16.82 0.31 17.86
CA ALA A 122 16.11 -0.61 16.98
C ALA A 122 15.42 -1.74 17.75
N GLU A 123 16.05 -2.28 18.80
CA GLU A 123 15.48 -3.36 19.61
C GLU A 123 14.28 -2.90 20.42
N GLU A 124 14.34 -1.72 21.05
CA GLU A 124 13.23 -1.16 21.81
C GLU A 124 12.01 -0.92 20.92
N LEU A 125 12.21 -0.37 19.72
CA LEU A 125 11.14 -0.16 18.73
C LEU A 125 10.57 -1.48 18.20
N ARG A 126 11.42 -2.50 18.01
CA ARG A 126 11.01 -3.82 17.52
C ARG A 126 10.24 -4.62 18.57
N SER A 127 10.60 -4.51 19.84
CA SER A 127 9.92 -5.20 20.95
C SER A 127 8.48 -4.70 21.13
N GLY A 128 8.21 -3.48 20.70
CA GLY A 128 6.90 -2.82 20.85
C GLY A 128 6.63 -2.32 22.28
N THR A 129 7.63 -2.40 23.16
CA THR A 129 7.57 -1.86 24.54
C THR A 129 7.50 -0.34 24.50
N GLU A 130 8.35 0.28 23.68
CA GLU A 130 8.34 1.71 23.44
C GLU A 130 7.66 2.05 22.11
N ARG A 131 6.82 3.08 22.12
CA ARG A 131 6.08 3.54 20.93
C ARG A 131 6.66 4.81 20.32
N LEU A 132 7.56 5.49 21.03
CA LEU A 132 8.20 6.73 20.62
C LEU A 132 9.55 6.87 21.30
N ILE A 133 10.61 7.14 20.53
CA ILE A 133 11.95 7.41 21.04
C ILE A 133 12.40 8.78 20.54
N THR A 134 12.75 9.67 21.46
CA THR A 134 13.27 11.01 21.13
C THR A 134 14.79 11.04 21.32
N VAL A 135 15.53 11.32 20.25
CA VAL A 135 17.00 11.45 20.29
C VAL A 135 17.39 12.92 20.47
N VAL A 136 17.93 13.26 21.64
CA VAL A 136 18.39 14.62 21.98
C VAL A 136 19.91 14.73 21.99
N GLY A 137 20.44 15.94 21.74
CA GLY A 137 21.88 16.20 21.75
C GLY A 137 22.26 17.45 20.94
N LEU A 138 23.50 17.91 21.13
CA LEU A 138 24.05 19.10 20.47
C LEU A 138 23.96 19.02 18.93
N SER A 139 24.01 20.16 18.25
CA SER A 139 24.11 20.18 16.79
C SER A 139 25.39 19.48 16.32
N GLY A 140 25.34 18.76 15.19
CA GLY A 140 26.50 18.09 14.61
C GLY A 140 26.95 16.77 15.26
N VAL A 141 26.38 16.34 16.39
CA VAL A 141 26.76 15.06 17.06
C VAL A 141 26.28 13.79 16.34
N GLY A 142 25.69 13.91 15.15
CA GLY A 142 25.24 12.78 14.34
C GLY A 142 23.89 12.17 14.74
N LYS A 143 22.98 12.93 15.35
CA LYS A 143 21.62 12.45 15.71
C LYS A 143 20.86 11.88 14.51
N THR A 144 20.89 12.60 13.38
CA THR A 144 20.29 12.16 12.12
C THR A 144 20.92 10.86 11.65
N ARG A 145 22.25 10.74 11.75
CA ARG A 145 22.96 9.53 11.34
C ARG A 145 22.65 8.32 12.22
N LEU A 146 22.47 8.53 13.52
CA LEU A 146 22.01 7.51 14.47
C LEU A 146 20.59 7.04 14.13
N ALA A 147 19.67 7.96 13.85
CA ALA A 147 18.31 7.64 13.45
C ALA A 147 18.26 6.87 12.12
N LEU A 148 19.07 7.28 11.12
CA LEU A 148 19.21 6.56 9.85
C LEU A 148 19.77 5.14 10.04
N GLU A 149 20.71 4.94 10.98
CA GLU A 149 21.23 3.60 11.28
C GLU A 149 20.16 2.70 11.90
N ALA A 150 19.40 3.21 12.88
CA ALA A 150 18.33 2.46 13.51
C ALA A 150 17.23 2.11 12.49
N ALA A 151 16.88 3.05 11.62
CA ALA A 151 15.96 2.86 10.50
C ALA A 151 16.43 1.75 9.55
N ALA A 152 17.70 1.76 9.13
CA ALA A 152 18.26 0.72 8.27
C ALA A 152 18.13 -0.68 8.91
N ARG A 153 18.41 -0.80 10.22
CA ARG A 153 18.30 -2.07 10.94
C ARG A 153 16.86 -2.58 11.07
N LEU A 154 15.90 -1.68 11.28
CA LEU A 154 14.47 -2.03 11.28
C LEU A 154 14.04 -2.53 9.90
N HIS A 155 14.50 -1.87 8.83
CA HIS A 155 14.25 -2.30 7.46
C HIS A 155 14.86 -3.67 7.14
N ASP A 156 16.11 -3.90 7.53
CA ASP A 156 16.78 -5.20 7.37
C ASP A 156 16.07 -6.32 8.16
N ALA A 157 15.41 -5.97 9.27
CA ALA A 157 14.56 -6.89 10.05
C ALA A 157 13.17 -7.11 9.43
N GLY A 158 12.88 -6.51 8.26
CA GLY A 158 11.64 -6.66 7.52
C GLY A 158 10.53 -5.69 7.93
N LEU A 159 10.85 -4.65 8.71
CA LEU A 159 9.88 -3.60 9.06
C LEU A 159 9.93 -2.46 8.04
N PRO A 160 8.77 -2.03 7.53
CA PRO A 160 8.73 -0.87 6.64
C PRO A 160 9.09 0.41 7.40
N VAL A 161 9.86 1.30 6.77
CA VAL A 161 10.30 2.56 7.40
C VAL A 161 9.82 3.75 6.59
N LEU A 162 8.99 4.58 7.21
CA LEU A 162 8.63 5.90 6.71
C LEU A 162 9.57 6.95 7.29
N TRP A 163 10.15 7.78 6.43
CA TRP A 163 11.08 8.82 6.85
C TRP A 163 10.53 10.22 6.56
N HIS A 164 10.37 11.01 7.61
CA HIS A 164 9.93 12.40 7.51
C HIS A 164 11.06 13.35 7.90
N THR A 165 11.35 14.31 7.03
CA THR A 165 12.24 15.43 7.33
C THR A 165 11.38 16.68 7.51
N ALA A 166 11.44 17.29 8.69
CA ALA A 166 10.68 18.50 8.97
C ALA A 166 11.08 19.63 8.00
N PRO A 167 10.14 20.50 7.58
CA PRO A 167 10.43 21.64 6.73
C PRO A 167 11.56 22.49 7.32
N GLY A 168 12.59 22.78 6.52
CA GLY A 168 13.73 23.61 6.94
C GLY A 168 14.87 22.87 7.67
N ALA A 169 14.76 21.55 7.86
CA ALA A 169 15.89 20.75 8.32
C ALA A 169 16.96 20.60 7.22
N VAL A 170 18.24 20.59 7.62
CA VAL A 170 19.36 20.34 6.70
C VAL A 170 19.33 18.88 6.26
N ALA A 171 19.31 18.63 4.95
CA ALA A 171 19.27 17.29 4.40
C ALA A 171 20.65 16.61 4.49
N ASP A 172 20.82 15.70 5.46
CA ASP A 172 22.02 14.85 5.61
C ASP A 172 21.88 13.49 4.88
N CYS A 173 20.82 13.32 4.08
CA CYS A 173 20.49 12.09 3.35
C CYS A 173 19.84 12.43 2.00
N LEU A 174 20.05 11.56 1.01
CA LEU A 174 19.35 11.67 -0.28
C LEU A 174 17.91 11.17 -0.10
N PRO A 175 16.88 11.94 -0.53
CA PRO A 175 15.52 11.45 -0.53
C PRO A 175 15.40 10.22 -1.44
N ALA A 176 14.52 9.29 -1.09
CA ALA A 176 14.08 8.29 -2.06
C ALA A 176 13.25 9.03 -3.13
N ASP A 177 13.69 8.97 -4.40
CA ASP A 177 13.05 9.70 -5.52
C ASP A 177 11.54 9.39 -5.64
N ASP A 178 10.75 10.40 -6.04
CA ASP A 178 9.30 10.37 -6.30
C ASP A 178 8.51 9.43 -5.37
N ASP A 179 8.50 9.75 -4.07
CA ASP A 179 7.91 8.89 -3.05
C ASP A 179 6.36 8.95 -3.05
N PRO A 180 5.65 7.90 -3.50
CA PRO A 180 4.19 7.83 -3.40
C PRO A 180 3.69 7.79 -1.93
N LEU A 181 4.61 7.66 -0.97
CA LEU A 181 4.35 7.68 0.47
C LEU A 181 4.63 9.04 1.12
N ALA A 182 5.00 10.08 0.38
CA ALA A 182 5.28 11.40 0.96
C ALA A 182 4.09 11.98 1.75
N ALA A 183 2.89 11.93 1.17
CA ALA A 183 1.66 12.39 1.84
C ALA A 183 1.31 11.60 3.12
N PRO A 184 1.20 10.25 3.11
CA PRO A 184 0.92 9.50 4.33
C PRO A 184 2.06 9.61 5.37
N THR A 185 3.31 9.76 4.94
CA THR A 185 4.43 10.03 5.85
C THR A 185 4.28 11.37 6.55
N ALA A 186 3.84 12.41 5.83
CA ALA A 186 3.53 13.71 6.41
C ALA A 186 2.33 13.64 7.38
N ASP A 187 1.26 12.90 7.03
CA ASP A 187 0.10 12.70 7.91
C ASP A 187 0.50 11.99 9.22
N CYS A 188 1.34 10.96 9.14
CA CYS A 188 1.87 10.27 10.32
C CYS A 188 2.74 11.20 11.18
N ALA A 189 3.59 12.02 10.55
CA ALA A 189 4.41 12.99 11.27
C ALA A 189 3.55 14.03 11.98
N ALA A 190 2.54 14.59 11.29
CA ALA A 190 1.60 15.53 11.88
C ALA A 190 0.87 14.93 13.09
N PHE A 191 0.40 13.67 12.98
CA PHE A 191 -0.20 12.96 14.10
C PHE A 191 0.75 12.82 15.30
N LEU A 192 2.00 12.42 15.08
CA LEU A 192 3.01 12.27 16.14
C LEU A 192 3.41 13.61 16.77
N HIS A 193 3.36 14.70 16.02
CA HIS A 193 3.59 16.07 16.50
C HIS A 193 2.36 16.73 17.12
N GLY A 194 1.20 16.07 17.08
CA GLY A 194 -0.06 16.61 17.62
C GLY A 194 -0.73 17.65 16.73
N GLU A 195 -0.34 17.75 15.46
CA GLU A 195 -0.87 18.69 14.45
C GLU A 195 -1.97 18.05 13.55
N GLY A 196 -2.66 17.03 14.05
CA GLY A 196 -3.78 16.39 13.32
C GLY A 196 -4.98 17.35 13.14
N PRO A 197 -5.82 17.16 12.10
CA PRO A 197 -6.95 18.04 11.85
C PRO A 197 -7.86 18.08 13.08
N ALA A 198 -8.13 19.29 13.60
CA ALA A 198 -9.26 19.51 14.47
C ALA A 198 -10.52 19.11 13.69
N ASP A 199 -11.33 18.24 14.29
CA ASP A 199 -12.58 17.66 13.74
C ASP A 199 -13.42 18.62 12.88
#